data_AF-A0A7V4H9R2-F1
#
_entry.id   AF-A0A7V4H9R2-F1
#
_cell.length_a   1.000
_cell.length_b   1.000
_cell.length_c   1.000
_cell.angle_alpha   90.00
_cell.angle_beta   90.00
_cell.angle_gamma   90.00
#
_symmetry.space_group_name_H-M   'P 1'
#
loop_
_entity.id
_entity.type
_entity.pdbx_description
1 polymer ?
#
loop_
_entity_poly.entity_id
_entity_poly.type
_entity_poly.pdbx_seq_one_letter_code
_entity_poly.pdbx_strand_id
1 'polypeptide(L)'
;MIMIKRVHITIRGAVQGVGFRPFIFRLADELHLKGWVLNSSHGVYIEVEGEQEILDNFILRIKNEKPPLSYIQSLESRYLDPVGYNTFEIRKSVKEETKSAIILPDIATCPECLKEIFDPLNRRYLYPFTNCTNCGPRYSIIESLPYDRPNTTMKSFIMCNECLEEYENPLNRRFHAQPNGCPRCGPHVYLSDVSGNKLAVNHQAILQLVEAIREGKIAAVKGLGGFHLMADARNDKAVIRLRERKHREEKPFAILFPSVESIRQICLVSDREENILLSPESPIVLLQKINGGENKTLYISDLIAPNNPYLGAMLPYTPLHHIIMRELNFPVVATSGNLSDEPICIDNDEALNKLGNIADIFLFHNRDIKRHVDDSIVRVIMGRELILRRARGYAPLPLEFNGKKNIDND
;
A
#
# COMPACT_ATOMS: atom_id res chain seq x y z
N MET A 1 38.84 -20.17 -26.10
CA MET A 1 38.81 -18.81 -25.52
C MET A 1 37.42 -18.56 -25.00
N ILE A 2 37.27 -18.27 -23.72
CA ILE A 2 35.99 -17.87 -23.15
C ILE A 2 35.63 -16.52 -23.79
N MET A 3 34.57 -16.48 -24.60
CA MET A 3 34.16 -15.28 -25.30
C MET A 3 33.25 -14.48 -24.35
N ILE A 4 33.85 -13.54 -23.62
CA ILE A 4 33.10 -12.60 -22.79
C ILE A 4 32.31 -11.66 -23.69
N LYS A 5 31.01 -11.53 -23.40
CA LYS A 5 30.12 -10.57 -24.06
C LYS A 5 29.55 -9.63 -23.01
N ARG A 6 29.09 -8.47 -23.46
CA ARG A 6 28.22 -7.60 -22.68
C ARG A 6 26.81 -7.72 -23.22
N VAL A 7 25.81 -7.73 -22.34
CA VAL A 7 24.41 -7.56 -22.77
C VAL A 7 23.81 -6.35 -22.09
N HIS A 8 23.13 -5.54 -22.89
CA HIS A 8 22.30 -4.44 -22.43
C HIS A 8 20.83 -4.89 -22.47
N ILE A 9 20.15 -4.82 -21.34
CA ILE A 9 18.76 -5.24 -21.17
C ILE A 9 17.92 -4.01 -20.79
N THR A 10 16.85 -3.80 -21.54
CA THR A 10 15.81 -2.82 -21.23
C THR A 10 14.54 -3.54 -20.83
N ILE A 11 14.06 -3.28 -19.62
CA ILE A 11 12.83 -3.86 -19.07
C ILE A 11 11.81 -2.75 -18.89
N ARG A 12 10.66 -2.89 -19.55
CA ARG A 12 9.51 -1.97 -19.41
C ARG A 12 8.37 -2.70 -18.71
N GLY A 13 7.61 -1.97 -17.90
CA GLY A 13 6.57 -2.57 -17.08
C GLY A 13 6.40 -1.90 -15.72
N ALA A 14 5.66 -2.54 -14.83
CA ALA A 14 5.59 -2.21 -13.41
C ALA A 14 6.79 -2.82 -12.68
N VAL A 15 7.98 -2.27 -12.96
CA VAL A 15 9.28 -2.82 -12.51
C VAL A 15 10.05 -1.86 -11.59
N GLN A 16 9.46 -0.72 -11.24
CA GLN A 16 10.03 0.21 -10.27
C GLN A 16 9.25 0.18 -8.96
N GLY A 17 9.95 0.28 -7.83
CA GLY A 17 9.34 0.21 -6.49
C GLY A 17 8.92 -1.19 -6.03
N VAL A 18 9.26 -2.23 -6.80
CA VAL A 18 9.03 -3.66 -6.49
C VAL A 18 10.26 -4.37 -5.91
N GLY A 19 11.35 -3.66 -5.61
CA GLY A 19 12.62 -4.30 -5.27
C GLY A 19 13.35 -4.92 -6.47
N PHE A 20 13.09 -4.46 -7.69
CA PHE A 20 13.72 -5.00 -8.90
C PHE A 20 15.24 -4.79 -8.94
N ARG A 21 15.74 -3.59 -8.60
CA ARG A 21 17.19 -3.31 -8.51
C ARG A 21 17.90 -4.25 -7.51
N PRO A 22 17.39 -4.43 -6.27
CA PRO A 22 17.83 -5.50 -5.36
C PRO A 22 17.86 -6.90 -5.96
N PHE A 23 16.78 -7.29 -6.65
CA PHE A 23 16.69 -8.60 -7.28
C PHE A 23 17.78 -8.80 -8.35
N ILE A 24 17.95 -7.83 -9.24
CA ILE A 24 18.99 -7.86 -10.27
C ILE A 24 20.39 -7.91 -9.67
N PHE A 25 20.65 -7.12 -8.63
CA PHE A 25 21.94 -7.14 -7.92
C PHE A 25 22.26 -8.52 -7.35
N ARG A 26 21.32 -9.13 -6.61
CA ARG A 26 21.51 -10.47 -6.04
C ARG A 26 21.70 -11.53 -7.14
N LEU A 27 20.88 -11.46 -8.19
CA LEU A 27 20.97 -12.40 -9.30
C LEU A 27 22.32 -12.30 -10.04
N ALA A 28 22.84 -11.08 -10.21
CA ALA A 28 24.15 -10.87 -10.82
C ALA A 28 25.27 -11.39 -9.92
N ASP A 29 25.18 -11.19 -8.60
CA ASP A 29 26.15 -11.70 -7.63
C ASP A 29 26.19 -13.23 -7.58
N GLU A 30 25.02 -13.88 -7.53
CA GLU A 30 24.87 -15.34 -7.57
C GLU A 30 25.46 -15.97 -8.84
N LEU A 31 25.36 -15.28 -9.97
CA LEU A 31 25.91 -15.73 -11.27
C LEU A 31 27.32 -15.18 -11.54
N HIS A 32 27.92 -14.50 -10.56
CA HIS A 32 29.24 -13.89 -10.64
C HIS A 32 29.44 -12.92 -11.82
N LEU A 33 28.35 -12.28 -12.26
CA LEU A 33 28.33 -11.30 -13.35
C LEU A 33 28.73 -9.91 -12.84
N LYS A 34 29.38 -9.13 -13.71
CA LYS A 34 29.80 -7.74 -13.43
C LYS A 34 29.04 -6.77 -14.32
N GLY A 35 28.78 -5.55 -13.85
CA GLY A 35 27.95 -4.59 -14.57
C GLY A 35 27.16 -3.65 -13.67
N TRP A 36 25.93 -3.33 -14.06
CA TRP A 36 25.11 -2.39 -13.32
C TRP A 36 23.61 -2.49 -13.61
N VAL A 37 22.81 -1.93 -12.71
CA VAL A 37 21.37 -1.71 -12.88
C VAL A 37 20.96 -0.31 -12.44
N LEU A 38 20.03 0.33 -13.14
CA LEU A 38 19.44 1.61 -12.74
C LEU A 38 17.96 1.73 -13.14
N ASN A 39 17.25 2.62 -12.45
CA ASN A 39 15.92 3.04 -12.90
C ASN A 39 16.04 4.17 -13.92
N SER A 40 15.26 4.11 -14.99
CA SER A 40 15.12 5.18 -15.98
C SER A 40 13.69 5.73 -15.98
N SER A 41 13.36 6.67 -16.86
CA SER A 41 11.96 7.14 -17.00
C SER A 41 11.09 6.15 -17.80
N HIS A 42 11.72 5.17 -18.45
CA HIS A 42 11.07 4.16 -19.29
C HIS A 42 10.95 2.78 -18.62
N GLY A 43 11.73 2.52 -17.57
CA GLY A 43 11.72 1.24 -16.88
C GLY A 43 13.01 0.99 -16.10
N VAL A 44 13.61 -0.18 -16.29
CA VAL A 44 14.89 -0.56 -15.68
C VAL A 44 15.88 -0.88 -16.80
N TYR A 45 17.08 -0.32 -16.70
CA TYR A 45 18.20 -0.62 -17.59
C TYR A 45 19.24 -1.43 -16.82
N ILE A 46 19.78 -2.46 -17.48
CA ILE A 46 20.77 -3.37 -16.94
C ILE A 46 21.88 -3.54 -17.98
N GLU A 47 23.13 -3.49 -17.56
CA GLU A 47 24.22 -4.06 -18.34
C GLU A 47 24.96 -5.07 -17.49
N VAL A 48 25.27 -6.22 -18.09
CA VAL A 48 26.08 -7.27 -17.46
C VAL A 48 27.08 -7.84 -18.47
N GLU A 49 28.25 -8.20 -17.96
CA GLU A 49 29.32 -8.87 -18.68
C GLU A 49 29.58 -10.25 -18.10
N GLY A 50 29.79 -11.20 -19.00
CA GLY A 50 30.05 -12.59 -18.65
C GLY A 50 30.12 -13.49 -19.88
N GLU A 51 30.22 -14.79 -19.62
CA GLU A 51 30.13 -15.80 -20.67
C GLU A 51 28.71 -15.84 -21.23
N GLN A 52 28.57 -16.06 -22.54
CA GLN A 52 27.28 -15.99 -23.21
C GLN A 52 26.23 -16.92 -22.56
N GLU A 53 26.59 -18.15 -22.19
CA GLU A 53 25.66 -19.09 -21.54
C GLU A 53 25.15 -18.57 -20.18
N ILE A 54 26.00 -17.89 -19.41
CA ILE A 54 25.63 -17.31 -18.12
C ILE A 54 24.72 -16.09 -18.33
N LEU A 55 24.98 -15.28 -19.36
CA LEU A 55 24.13 -14.14 -19.72
C LEU A 55 22.73 -14.60 -20.17
N ASP A 56 22.66 -15.69 -20.96
CA ASP A 56 21.40 -16.26 -21.42
C ASP A 56 20.59 -16.80 -20.22
N ASN A 57 21.27 -17.48 -19.29
CA ASN A 57 20.67 -17.93 -18.03
C ASN A 57 20.18 -16.75 -17.18
N PHE A 58 20.97 -15.67 -17.06
CA PHE A 58 20.58 -14.46 -16.34
C PHE A 58 19.28 -13.85 -16.90
N ILE A 59 19.17 -13.71 -18.22
CA ILE A 59 17.94 -13.20 -18.88
C ILE A 59 16.74 -14.11 -18.62
N LEU A 60 16.93 -15.43 -18.64
CA LEU A 60 15.87 -16.39 -18.35
C LEU A 60 15.40 -16.30 -16.90
N ARG A 61 16.34 -16.25 -15.95
CA ARG A 61 16.05 -16.11 -14.50
C ARG A 61 15.36 -14.79 -14.20
N ILE A 62 15.70 -13.69 -14.87
CA ILE A 62 14.97 -12.42 -14.75
C ILE A 62 13.48 -12.61 -15.04
N LYS A 63 13.12 -13.38 -16.08
CA LYS A 63 11.71 -13.59 -16.45
C LYS A 63 10.98 -14.47 -15.44
N ASN A 64 11.64 -15.52 -14.94
CA ASN A 64 11.02 -16.55 -14.11
C ASN A 64 11.00 -16.22 -12.62
N GLU A 65 12.03 -15.54 -12.11
CA GLU A 65 12.26 -15.28 -10.68
C GLU A 65 11.98 -13.82 -10.29
N LYS A 66 11.41 -13.03 -11.22
CA LYS A 66 11.08 -11.62 -10.98
C LYS A 66 10.33 -11.39 -9.67
N PRO A 67 10.48 -10.23 -9.00
CA PRO A 67 9.75 -9.92 -7.79
C PRO A 67 8.23 -10.15 -7.95
N PRO A 68 7.52 -10.70 -6.94
CA PRO A 68 6.11 -11.09 -7.07
C PRO A 68 5.18 -9.97 -7.54
N LEU A 69 5.42 -8.74 -7.07
CA LEU A 69 4.62 -7.56 -7.43
C LEU A 69 5.02 -6.92 -8.77
N SER A 70 6.04 -7.46 -9.44
CA SER A 70 6.52 -6.92 -10.72
C SER A 70 5.74 -7.48 -11.90
N TYR A 71 5.47 -6.61 -12.86
CA TYR A 71 4.89 -6.98 -14.14
C TYR A 71 5.81 -6.48 -15.25
N ILE A 72 6.37 -7.41 -16.02
CA ILE A 72 7.24 -7.12 -17.16
C ILE A 72 6.36 -7.10 -18.41
N GLN A 73 6.22 -5.94 -19.03
CA GLN A 73 5.50 -5.77 -20.29
C GLN A 73 6.38 -6.10 -21.49
N SER A 74 7.63 -5.63 -21.47
CA SER A 74 8.63 -5.98 -22.46
C SER A 74 10.00 -6.15 -21.83
N LEU A 75 10.78 -7.07 -22.39
CA LEU A 75 12.19 -7.28 -22.08
C LEU A 75 12.94 -7.40 -23.40
N GLU A 76 13.75 -6.39 -23.69
CA GLU A 76 14.58 -6.31 -24.88
C GLU A 76 16.03 -6.43 -24.46
N SER A 77 16.80 -7.29 -25.14
CA SER A 77 18.21 -7.52 -24.85
C SER A 77 19.04 -7.43 -26.12
N ARG A 78 20.19 -6.77 -26.05
CA ARG A 78 21.17 -6.69 -27.16
C ARG A 78 22.57 -7.00 -26.66
N TYR A 79 23.31 -7.83 -27.38
CA TYR A 79 24.72 -8.05 -27.08
C TYR A 79 25.56 -6.90 -27.62
N LEU A 80 26.60 -6.55 -26.89
CA LEU A 80 27.55 -5.48 -27.14
C LEU A 80 28.96 -6.00 -26.84
N ASP A 81 29.96 -5.25 -27.31
CA ASP A 81 31.34 -5.52 -26.96
C ASP A 81 31.59 -5.29 -25.46
N PRO A 82 32.41 -6.12 -24.81
CA PRO A 82 32.78 -5.94 -23.41
C PRO A 82 33.62 -4.68 -23.18
N VAL A 83 33.44 -4.09 -22.00
CA VAL A 83 34.08 -2.88 -21.51
C VAL A 83 34.99 -3.20 -20.31
N GLY A 84 34.80 -4.35 -19.66
CA GLY A 84 35.65 -4.82 -18.56
C GLY A 84 35.18 -4.36 -17.19
N TYR A 85 33.91 -4.62 -16.84
CA TYR A 85 33.40 -4.31 -15.52
C TYR A 85 34.06 -5.17 -14.43
N ASN A 86 34.48 -4.53 -13.33
CA ASN A 86 35.11 -5.20 -12.19
C ASN A 86 34.10 -5.61 -11.09
N THR A 87 33.02 -4.85 -10.97
CA THR A 87 31.99 -4.96 -9.93
C THR A 87 30.59 -4.95 -10.56
N PHE A 88 29.58 -5.38 -9.80
CA PHE A 88 28.18 -5.13 -10.13
C PHE A 88 27.61 -4.04 -9.22
N GLU A 89 26.95 -3.03 -9.78
CA GLU A 89 26.54 -1.84 -9.02
C GLU A 89 25.09 -1.41 -9.29
N ILE A 90 24.39 -0.96 -8.25
CA ILE A 90 23.13 -0.23 -8.43
C ILE A 90 23.46 1.25 -8.65
N ARG A 91 23.36 1.70 -9.90
CA ARG A 91 23.68 3.08 -10.30
C ARG A 91 22.54 4.05 -10.00
N LYS A 92 22.89 5.34 -9.95
CA LYS A 92 21.92 6.43 -9.82
C LYS A 92 20.95 6.42 -11.00
N SER A 93 19.69 6.68 -10.70
CA SER A 93 18.63 6.70 -11.70
C SER A 93 18.78 7.87 -12.68
N VAL A 94 18.38 7.66 -13.92
CA VAL A 94 18.47 8.65 -14.99
C VAL A 94 17.08 9.22 -15.30
N LYS A 95 16.97 10.56 -15.34
CA LYS A 95 15.77 11.27 -15.76
C LYS A 95 15.85 11.53 -17.26
N GLU A 96 14.77 11.19 -17.97
CA GLU A 96 14.61 11.44 -19.40
C GLU A 96 13.31 12.26 -19.58
N GLU A 97 13.16 12.97 -20.72
CA GLU A 97 12.04 13.87 -20.93
C GLU A 97 10.68 13.14 -21.00
N THR A 98 10.66 11.97 -21.62
CA THR A 98 9.48 11.10 -21.71
C THR A 98 9.43 10.10 -20.57
N LYS A 99 8.25 9.96 -19.96
CA LYS A 99 7.99 9.02 -18.85
C LYS A 99 7.01 7.96 -19.29
N SER A 100 7.43 6.72 -19.34
CA SER A 100 6.58 5.58 -19.72
C SER A 100 6.61 4.42 -18.71
N ALA A 101 7.38 4.53 -17.63
CA ALA A 101 7.41 3.48 -16.60
C ALA A 101 6.05 3.41 -15.86
N ILE A 102 5.57 2.19 -15.64
CA ILE A 102 4.29 1.96 -14.96
C ILE A 102 4.52 2.10 -13.44
N ILE A 103 3.64 2.87 -12.81
CA ILE A 103 3.63 3.05 -11.36
C ILE A 103 2.84 1.91 -10.71
N LEU A 104 3.39 1.36 -9.64
CA LEU A 104 2.69 0.36 -8.83
C LEU A 104 1.55 0.97 -8.02
N PRO A 105 0.50 0.19 -7.75
CA PRO A 105 -0.50 0.54 -6.76
C PRO A 105 0.10 0.54 -5.36
N ASP A 106 -0.60 1.16 -4.42
CA ASP A 106 -0.31 1.03 -3.00
C ASP A 106 -0.73 -0.36 -2.50
N ILE A 107 0.15 -1.02 -1.74
CA ILE A 107 -0.03 -2.42 -1.32
C ILE A 107 -0.02 -2.55 0.21
N ALA A 108 -0.86 -3.45 0.71
CA ALA A 108 -1.01 -3.74 2.14
C ALA A 108 0.29 -4.25 2.78
N THR A 109 0.40 -4.07 4.10
CA THR A 109 1.55 -4.52 4.91
C THR A 109 1.80 -6.02 4.73
N CYS A 110 3.02 -6.40 4.34
CA CYS A 110 3.35 -7.82 4.21
C CYS A 110 3.46 -8.51 5.60
N PRO A 111 3.30 -9.85 5.67
CA PRO A 111 3.32 -10.60 6.94
C PRO A 111 4.57 -10.38 7.78
N GLU A 112 5.73 -10.23 7.14
CA GLU A 112 7.00 -10.03 7.84
C GLU A 112 7.09 -8.64 8.49
N CYS A 113 6.63 -7.58 7.80
CA CYS A 113 6.55 -6.26 8.42
C CYS A 113 5.48 -6.21 9.52
N LEU A 114 4.42 -7.03 9.40
CA LEU A 114 3.42 -7.17 10.44
C LEU A 114 3.99 -7.83 11.70
N LYS A 115 4.83 -8.86 11.56
CA LYS A 115 5.58 -9.46 12.68
C LYS A 115 6.47 -8.42 13.36
N GLU A 116 7.23 -7.65 12.58
CA GLU A 116 8.16 -6.63 13.13
C GLU A 116 7.45 -5.55 13.96
N ILE A 117 6.27 -5.07 13.54
CA ILE A 117 5.57 -4.02 14.32
C ILE A 117 4.94 -4.54 15.61
N PHE A 118 4.80 -5.86 15.76
CA PHE A 118 4.24 -6.47 16.96
C PHE A 118 5.26 -7.27 17.78
N ASP A 119 6.52 -7.30 17.36
CA ASP A 119 7.63 -7.84 18.13
C ASP A 119 8.21 -6.76 19.06
N PRO A 120 8.10 -6.90 20.40
CA PRO A 120 8.62 -5.93 21.36
C PRO A 120 10.14 -5.75 21.32
N LEU A 121 10.88 -6.71 20.76
CA LEU A 121 12.33 -6.63 20.62
C LEU A 121 12.74 -5.91 19.33
N ASN A 122 11.81 -5.70 18.40
CA ASN A 122 12.10 -5.02 17.15
C ASN A 122 12.13 -3.50 17.35
N ARG A 123 13.12 -2.83 16.76
CA ARG A 123 13.22 -1.36 16.80
C ARG A 123 12.04 -0.61 16.16
N ARG A 124 11.21 -1.32 15.39
CA ARG A 124 9.96 -0.81 14.77
C ARG A 124 8.70 -1.27 15.50
N TYR A 125 8.82 -1.79 16.72
CA TYR A 125 7.68 -2.12 17.57
C TYR A 125 6.71 -0.93 17.64
N LEU A 126 5.45 -1.16 17.25
CA LEU A 126 4.36 -0.19 17.18
C LEU A 126 4.64 1.03 16.29
N TYR A 127 5.52 0.89 15.29
CA TYR A 127 5.79 1.96 14.35
C TYR A 127 4.77 1.96 13.18
N PRO A 128 3.94 3.01 13.03
CA PRO A 128 2.78 3.00 12.13
C PRO A 128 3.12 3.17 10.63
N PHE A 129 4.40 3.34 10.27
CA PHE A 129 4.84 3.56 8.89
C PHE A 129 5.80 2.49 8.38
N THR A 130 5.95 1.38 9.11
CA THR A 130 6.81 0.26 8.72
C THR A 130 6.45 -0.28 7.33
N ASN A 131 7.45 -0.40 6.47
CA ASN A 131 7.31 -1.00 5.14
C ASN A 131 8.64 -1.64 4.71
N CYS A 132 8.60 -2.31 3.56
CA CYS A 132 9.77 -2.85 2.87
C CYS A 132 9.59 -2.73 1.35
N THR A 133 10.50 -3.30 0.57
CA THR A 133 10.41 -3.34 -0.90
C THR A 133 9.15 -4.03 -1.42
N ASN A 134 8.57 -4.95 -0.64
CA ASN A 134 7.40 -5.76 -1.00
C ASN A 134 6.05 -5.22 -0.51
N CYS A 135 5.99 -4.09 0.20
CA CYS A 135 4.72 -3.56 0.71
C CYS A 135 4.74 -2.05 0.95
N GLY A 136 3.58 -1.51 1.32
CA GLY A 136 3.42 -0.11 1.72
C GLY A 136 3.11 0.82 0.55
N PRO A 137 3.18 2.14 0.78
CA PRO A 137 2.75 3.14 -0.18
C PRO A 137 3.69 3.21 -1.39
N ARG A 138 3.11 3.47 -2.55
CA ARG A 138 3.72 3.68 -3.86
C ARG A 138 3.01 4.85 -4.53
N TYR A 139 1.93 4.60 -5.27
CA TYR A 139 1.21 5.62 -6.04
C TYR A 139 0.81 6.85 -5.21
N SER A 140 0.37 6.66 -3.97
CA SER A 140 -0.06 7.77 -3.11
C SER A 140 1.07 8.71 -2.67
N ILE A 141 2.33 8.29 -2.74
CA ILE A 141 3.50 9.08 -2.27
C ILE A 141 4.48 9.48 -3.38
N ILE A 142 4.34 8.95 -4.59
CA ILE A 142 5.25 9.27 -5.70
C ILE A 142 4.99 10.67 -6.21
N GLU A 143 5.99 11.53 -6.28
CA GLU A 143 5.86 12.85 -6.91
C GLU A 143 6.26 12.80 -8.38
N SER A 144 7.35 12.10 -8.70
CA SER A 144 7.83 11.94 -10.07
C SER A 144 8.61 10.63 -10.27
N LEU A 145 8.80 10.24 -11.53
CA LEU A 145 9.69 9.16 -11.94
C LEU A 145 11.07 9.72 -12.32
N PRO A 146 12.16 8.94 -12.18
CA PRO A 146 12.23 7.56 -11.70
C PRO A 146 11.93 7.41 -10.19
N TYR A 147 11.48 6.23 -9.76
CA TYR A 147 11.10 5.94 -8.38
C TYR A 147 12.31 5.89 -7.45
N ASP A 148 12.59 7.03 -6.81
CA ASP A 148 13.58 7.18 -5.75
C ASP A 148 13.06 8.11 -4.66
N ARG A 149 13.58 7.97 -3.44
CA ARG A 149 13.16 8.72 -2.25
C ARG A 149 13.03 10.24 -2.48
N PRO A 150 13.96 10.95 -3.15
CA PRO A 150 13.84 12.39 -3.41
C PRO A 150 12.64 12.78 -4.28
N ASN A 151 12.14 11.84 -5.09
CA ASN A 151 10.97 12.03 -5.95
C ASN A 151 9.68 11.49 -5.29
N THR A 152 9.64 11.40 -3.96
CA THR A 152 8.47 10.96 -3.18
C THR A 152 8.24 11.90 -2.00
N THR A 153 7.08 11.80 -1.34
CA THR A 153 6.82 12.53 -0.09
C THR A 153 7.72 12.11 1.08
N MET A 154 8.53 11.05 0.91
CA MET A 154 9.57 10.66 1.87
C MET A 154 10.84 11.50 1.79
N LYS A 155 10.96 12.42 0.81
CA LYS A 155 12.13 13.31 0.62
C LYS A 155 12.45 14.17 1.85
N SER A 156 11.44 14.54 2.63
CA SER A 156 11.56 15.37 3.84
C SER A 156 12.11 14.60 5.05
N PHE A 157 12.25 13.28 4.94
CA PHE A 157 12.68 12.39 6.02
C PHE A 157 14.07 11.83 5.71
N ILE A 158 15.11 12.37 6.34
CA ILE A 158 16.49 11.89 6.17
C ILE A 158 16.66 10.60 6.95
N MET A 159 17.12 9.52 6.32
CA MET A 159 17.33 8.23 7.01
C MET A 159 18.39 8.37 8.11
N CYS A 160 18.12 7.79 9.29
CA CYS A 160 19.17 7.60 10.30
C CYS A 160 20.16 6.49 9.86
N ASN A 161 21.33 6.42 10.50
CA ASN A 161 22.38 5.45 10.18
C ASN A 161 21.87 4.01 10.07
N GLU A 162 21.10 3.53 11.06
CA GLU A 162 20.53 2.17 11.02
C GLU A 162 19.58 1.93 9.83
N CYS A 163 18.81 2.94 9.42
CA CYS A 163 17.94 2.80 8.23
C CYS A 163 18.75 2.88 6.93
N LEU A 164 19.85 3.63 6.92
CA LEU A 164 20.77 3.72 5.80
C LEU A 164 21.53 2.39 5.62
N GLU A 165 22.02 1.79 6.70
CA GLU A 165 22.66 0.47 6.70
C GLU A 165 21.73 -0.61 6.11
N GLU A 166 20.46 -0.64 6.54
CA GLU A 166 19.46 -1.54 5.94
C GLU A 166 19.17 -1.23 4.47
N TYR A 167 19.22 0.05 4.08
CA TYR A 167 18.95 0.49 2.72
C TYR A 167 20.10 0.13 1.77
N GLU A 168 21.33 0.12 2.25
CA GLU A 168 22.56 -0.17 1.49
C GLU A 168 22.98 -1.64 1.56
N ASN A 169 22.53 -2.40 2.56
CA ASN A 169 22.88 -3.81 2.72
C ASN A 169 22.08 -4.73 1.78
N PRO A 170 22.71 -5.42 0.80
CA PRO A 170 22.03 -6.27 -0.17
C PRO A 170 21.29 -7.48 0.42
N LEU A 171 21.73 -7.94 1.60
CA LEU A 171 21.13 -9.07 2.32
C LEU A 171 19.90 -8.63 3.15
N ASN A 172 19.68 -7.33 3.29
CA ASN A 172 18.54 -6.82 4.04
C ASN A 172 17.29 -6.73 3.18
N ARG A 173 16.13 -7.11 3.73
CA ARG A 173 14.82 -6.98 3.06
C ARG A 173 14.46 -5.53 2.67
N ARG A 174 15.09 -4.54 3.30
CA ARG A 174 14.92 -3.10 3.04
C ARG A 174 15.97 -2.52 2.10
N PHE A 175 16.81 -3.36 1.48
CA PHE A 175 17.76 -2.94 0.46
C PHE A 175 17.03 -2.16 -0.64
N HIS A 176 17.40 -0.90 -0.85
CA HIS A 176 16.73 0.05 -1.74
C HIS A 176 15.21 0.27 -1.53
N ALA A 177 14.68 0.02 -0.33
CA ALA A 177 13.33 0.40 0.04
C ALA A 177 13.22 1.93 0.16
N GLN A 178 12.76 2.59 -0.90
CA GLN A 178 12.65 4.06 -0.96
C GLN A 178 11.85 4.68 0.20
N PRO A 179 10.75 4.08 0.69
CA PRO A 179 10.00 4.61 1.82
C PRO A 179 10.47 4.08 3.18
N ASN A 180 11.71 3.56 3.30
CA ASN A 180 12.25 3.08 4.58
C ASN A 180 12.22 4.21 5.63
N GLY A 181 11.90 3.82 6.87
CA GLY A 181 11.84 4.70 8.03
C GLY A 181 11.72 3.91 9.32
N CYS A 182 11.94 4.59 10.43
CA CYS A 182 11.78 4.09 11.79
C CYS A 182 11.30 5.22 12.70
N PRO A 183 10.97 4.96 13.99
CA PRO A 183 10.52 6.00 14.92
C PRO A 183 11.46 7.21 15.06
N ARG A 184 12.76 7.06 14.77
CA ARG A 184 13.74 8.16 14.87
C ARG A 184 13.75 9.11 13.67
N CYS A 185 13.57 8.59 12.47
CA CYS A 185 13.83 9.34 11.23
C CYS A 185 12.63 9.44 10.29
N GLY A 186 11.61 8.62 10.49
CA GLY A 186 10.44 8.58 9.63
C GLY A 186 9.29 9.43 10.14
N PRO A 187 8.12 9.32 9.49
CA PRO A 187 6.92 10.02 9.92
C PRO A 187 6.45 9.60 11.30
N HIS A 188 5.68 10.47 11.95
CA HIS A 188 5.02 10.23 13.22
C HIS A 188 3.55 10.64 13.16
N VAL A 189 2.74 10.02 14.02
CA VAL A 189 1.33 10.37 14.22
C VAL A 189 1.20 11.39 15.36
N TYR A 190 0.14 12.19 15.31
CA TYR A 190 -0.29 13.03 16.42
C TYR A 190 -1.81 13.15 16.46
N LEU A 191 -2.35 13.26 17.67
CA LEU A 191 -3.77 13.44 17.92
C LEU A 191 -4.06 14.94 18.09
N SER A 192 -5.17 15.39 17.53
CA SER A 192 -5.65 16.77 17.61
C SER A 192 -7.12 16.81 17.97
N ASP A 193 -7.53 17.84 18.70
CA ASP A 193 -8.95 18.22 18.78
C ASP A 193 -9.42 18.91 17.48
N VAL A 194 -10.72 19.23 17.42
CA VAL A 194 -11.36 19.94 16.29
C VAL A 194 -10.86 21.38 16.09
N SER A 195 -10.19 21.96 17.09
CA SER A 195 -9.61 23.30 17.04
C SER A 195 -8.16 23.28 16.52
N GLY A 196 -7.59 22.10 16.26
CA GLY A 196 -6.20 21.95 15.82
C GLY A 196 -5.18 21.86 16.97
N ASN A 197 -5.63 21.79 18.23
CA ASN A 197 -4.72 21.66 19.36
C ASN A 197 -4.22 20.22 19.47
N LYS A 198 -2.90 20.05 19.46
CA LYS A 198 -2.24 18.75 19.61
C LYS A 198 -2.40 18.21 21.02
N LEU A 199 -3.06 17.06 21.15
CA LEU A 199 -3.36 16.39 22.43
C LEU A 199 -2.30 15.36 22.81
N ALA A 200 -1.80 14.60 21.82
CA ALA A 200 -0.83 13.54 22.03
C ALA A 200 -0.02 13.26 20.76
N VAL A 201 1.09 12.53 20.91
CA VAL A 201 1.98 12.13 19.80
C VAL A 201 2.31 10.64 19.86
N ASN A 202 2.78 10.08 18.75
CA ASN A 202 3.27 8.71 18.64
C ASN A 202 2.23 7.68 19.14
N HIS A 203 2.66 6.61 19.82
CA HIS A 203 1.73 5.57 20.26
C HIS A 203 0.67 6.08 21.24
N GLN A 204 0.99 7.08 22.07
CA GLN A 204 0.00 7.69 22.98
C GLN A 204 -1.17 8.35 22.22
N ALA A 205 -0.91 8.91 21.04
CA ALA A 205 -1.96 9.44 20.17
C ALA A 205 -2.93 8.35 19.71
N ILE A 206 -2.42 7.14 19.43
CA ILE A 206 -3.25 5.99 19.04
C ILE A 206 -4.07 5.50 20.23
N LEU A 207 -3.49 5.41 21.43
CA LEU A 207 -4.22 4.99 22.63
C LEU A 207 -5.38 5.96 22.96
N GLN A 208 -5.14 7.27 22.93
CA GLN A 208 -6.21 8.25 23.16
C GLN A 208 -7.26 8.26 22.05
N LEU A 209 -6.89 8.01 20.78
CA LEU A 209 -7.84 7.80 19.69
C LEU A 209 -8.76 6.60 19.99
N VAL A 210 -8.17 5.49 20.43
CA VAL A 210 -8.89 4.25 20.74
C VAL A 210 -9.90 4.47 21.87
N GLU A 211 -9.51 5.16 22.94
CA GLU A 211 -10.44 5.54 24.01
C GLU A 211 -11.58 6.43 23.50
N ALA A 212 -11.28 7.42 22.66
CA ALA A 212 -12.30 8.28 22.07
C ALA A 212 -13.34 7.47 21.25
N ILE A 213 -12.89 6.50 20.45
CA ILE A 213 -13.79 5.62 19.69
C ILE A 213 -14.62 4.73 20.64
N ARG A 214 -14.01 4.19 21.71
CA ARG A 214 -14.73 3.42 22.75
C ARG A 214 -15.81 4.25 23.46
N GLU A 215 -15.58 5.54 23.66
CA GLU A 215 -16.56 6.49 24.18
C GLU A 215 -17.67 6.85 23.17
N GLY A 216 -17.62 6.33 21.94
CA GLY A 216 -18.60 6.58 20.89
C GLY A 216 -18.39 7.92 20.15
N LYS A 217 -17.17 8.47 20.17
CA LYS A 217 -16.79 9.61 19.34
C LYS A 217 -16.49 9.17 17.91
N ILE A 218 -16.60 10.13 16.98
CA ILE A 218 -16.21 9.97 15.57
C ILE A 218 -14.78 10.48 15.40
N ALA A 219 -13.89 9.65 14.88
CA ALA A 219 -12.51 10.00 14.62
C ALA A 219 -12.22 10.17 13.14
N ALA A 220 -11.51 11.23 12.75
CA ALA A 220 -10.90 11.34 11.43
C ALA A 220 -9.45 10.84 11.49
N VAL A 221 -9.12 9.78 10.76
CA VAL A 221 -7.80 9.13 10.77
C VAL A 221 -7.14 9.30 9.42
N LYS A 222 -5.96 9.93 9.37
CA LYS A 222 -5.16 10.01 8.15
C LYS A 222 -4.59 8.64 7.80
N GLY A 223 -5.12 8.04 6.74
CA GLY A 223 -4.70 6.75 6.21
C GLY A 223 -3.62 6.87 5.13
N LEU A 224 -3.55 5.86 4.26
CA LEU A 224 -2.54 5.81 3.20
C LEU A 224 -2.85 6.70 1.99
N GLY A 225 -4.13 6.73 1.58
CA GLY A 225 -4.62 7.41 0.38
C GLY A 225 -5.56 8.58 0.67
N GLY A 226 -5.85 8.85 1.94
CA GLY A 226 -6.71 9.94 2.40
C GLY A 226 -7.19 9.69 3.83
N PHE A 227 -8.13 10.50 4.30
CA PHE A 227 -8.71 10.36 5.64
C PHE A 227 -9.84 9.34 5.67
N HIS A 228 -9.96 8.59 6.78
CA HIS A 228 -11.14 7.81 7.12
C HIS A 228 -11.89 8.44 8.27
N LEU A 229 -13.22 8.44 8.23
CA LEU A 229 -14.07 8.65 9.40
C LEU A 229 -14.34 7.29 10.04
N MET A 230 -13.94 7.16 11.30
CA MET A 230 -14.02 5.95 12.11
C MET A 230 -14.93 6.14 13.32
N ALA A 231 -15.78 5.14 13.59
CA ALA A 231 -16.68 5.10 14.74
C ALA A 231 -16.96 3.64 15.13
N ASP A 232 -17.29 3.37 16.39
CA ASP A 232 -17.66 2.02 16.85
C ASP A 232 -18.89 1.51 16.08
N ALA A 233 -18.71 0.44 15.28
CA ALA A 233 -19.78 -0.11 14.45
C ALA A 233 -20.86 -0.83 15.26
N ARG A 234 -20.62 -1.06 16.55
CA ARG A 234 -21.53 -1.71 17.49
C ARG A 234 -22.39 -0.69 18.25
N ASN A 235 -22.09 0.60 18.14
CA ASN A 235 -22.76 1.67 18.88
C ASN A 235 -23.73 2.42 17.96
N ASP A 236 -25.03 2.13 18.09
CA ASP A 236 -26.07 2.75 17.28
C ASP A 236 -26.03 4.29 17.34
N LYS A 237 -25.77 4.87 18.52
CA LYS A 237 -25.72 6.33 18.70
C LYS A 237 -24.56 6.94 17.92
N ALA A 238 -23.41 6.26 17.87
CA ALA A 238 -22.25 6.73 17.10
C ALA A 238 -22.52 6.63 15.59
N VAL A 239 -23.14 5.54 15.14
CA VAL A 239 -23.51 5.34 13.73
C VAL A 239 -24.54 6.36 13.27
N ILE A 240 -25.60 6.62 14.07
CA ILE A 240 -26.61 7.65 13.79
C ILE A 240 -25.94 9.02 13.64
N ARG A 241 -25.13 9.43 14.62
CA ARG A 241 -24.41 10.71 14.61
C ARG A 241 -23.52 10.85 13.37
N LEU A 242 -22.84 9.78 12.97
CA LEU A 242 -22.00 9.78 11.78
C LEU A 242 -22.84 9.96 10.50
N ARG A 243 -24.00 9.30 10.40
CA ARG A 243 -24.92 9.47 9.25
C ARG A 243 -25.46 10.89 9.16
N GLU A 244 -25.90 11.44 10.28
CA GLU A 244 -26.43 12.80 10.38
C GLU A 244 -25.38 13.83 9.95
N ARG A 245 -24.18 13.80 10.56
CA ARG A 245 -23.12 14.77 10.27
C ARG A 245 -22.53 14.63 8.87
N LYS A 246 -22.52 13.41 8.30
CA LYS A 246 -22.04 13.16 6.93
C LYS A 246 -23.12 13.37 5.87
N HIS A 247 -24.37 13.65 6.26
CA HIS A 247 -25.53 13.70 5.36
C HIS A 247 -25.65 12.42 4.50
N ARG A 248 -25.52 11.26 5.13
CA ARG A 248 -25.52 9.95 4.47
C ARG A 248 -26.55 9.02 5.11
N GLU A 249 -27.79 9.16 4.66
CA GLU A 249 -28.96 8.51 5.27
C GLU A 249 -28.88 6.97 5.20
N GLU A 250 -28.90 6.37 4.01
CA GLU A 250 -29.03 4.91 3.90
C GLU A 250 -27.80 4.21 3.31
N LYS A 251 -26.97 4.94 2.56
CA LYS A 251 -25.86 4.32 1.81
C LYS A 251 -24.93 3.57 2.77
N PRO A 252 -24.64 2.27 2.53
CA PRO A 252 -23.89 1.44 3.47
C PRO A 252 -22.52 2.01 3.83
N PHE A 253 -22.09 1.77 5.06
CA PHE A 253 -20.71 2.01 5.47
C PHE A 253 -19.86 0.76 5.26
N ALA A 254 -18.59 0.98 4.94
CA ALA A 254 -17.59 -0.08 5.03
C ALA A 254 -17.14 -0.22 6.50
N ILE A 255 -16.88 -1.45 6.91
CA ILE A 255 -16.45 -1.81 8.27
C ILE A 255 -15.03 -2.37 8.19
N LEU A 256 -14.14 -1.79 8.98
CA LEU A 256 -12.81 -2.32 9.25
C LEU A 256 -12.91 -3.34 10.38
N PHE A 257 -12.59 -4.59 10.09
CA PHE A 257 -12.61 -5.70 11.03
C PHE A 257 -11.20 -6.00 11.57
N PRO A 258 -11.07 -6.49 12.82
CA PRO A 258 -9.78 -6.87 13.36
C PRO A 258 -9.20 -8.13 12.68
N SER A 259 -10.05 -9.06 12.22
CA SER A 259 -9.61 -10.31 11.60
C SER A 259 -10.71 -10.99 10.75
N VAL A 260 -10.34 -11.99 9.95
CA VAL A 260 -11.32 -12.78 9.17
C VAL A 260 -12.26 -13.55 10.09
N GLU A 261 -11.77 -14.04 11.23
CA GLU A 261 -12.59 -14.73 12.24
C GLU A 261 -13.71 -13.81 12.76
N SER A 262 -13.42 -12.53 12.99
CA SER A 262 -14.44 -11.57 13.40
C SER A 262 -15.49 -11.29 12.31
N ILE A 263 -15.10 -11.36 11.03
CA ILE A 263 -16.02 -11.24 9.89
C ILE A 263 -16.94 -12.47 9.84
N ARG A 264 -16.39 -13.68 10.00
CA ARG A 264 -17.13 -14.96 9.95
C ARG A 264 -18.23 -15.06 11.00
N GLN A 265 -18.13 -14.31 12.10
CA GLN A 265 -19.17 -14.27 13.13
C GLN A 265 -20.47 -13.59 12.67
N ILE A 266 -20.43 -12.81 11.59
CA ILE A 266 -21.59 -12.04 11.11
C ILE A 266 -21.84 -12.13 9.60
N CYS A 267 -20.86 -12.60 8.82
CA CYS A 267 -20.94 -12.75 7.37
C CYS A 267 -20.56 -14.17 6.95
N LEU A 268 -21.18 -14.62 5.86
CA LEU A 268 -20.69 -15.78 5.11
C LEU A 268 -19.42 -15.38 4.35
N VAL A 269 -18.37 -16.19 4.47
CA VAL A 269 -17.08 -15.95 3.81
C VAL A 269 -16.63 -17.23 3.13
N SER A 270 -16.62 -17.23 1.81
CA SER A 270 -16.02 -18.29 1.00
C SER A 270 -14.48 -18.18 0.98
N ASP A 271 -13.79 -19.27 0.64
CA ASP A 271 -12.33 -19.28 0.51
C ASP A 271 -11.83 -18.22 -0.49
N ARG A 272 -12.59 -17.96 -1.56
CA ARG A 272 -12.22 -16.94 -2.55
C ARG A 272 -12.35 -15.52 -1.97
N GLU A 273 -13.38 -15.26 -1.17
CA GLU A 273 -13.55 -13.96 -0.52
C GLU A 273 -12.49 -13.72 0.55
N GLU A 274 -12.14 -14.75 1.34
CA GLU A 274 -11.03 -14.68 2.30
C GLU A 274 -9.70 -14.39 1.61
N ASN A 275 -9.39 -15.08 0.50
CA ASN A 275 -8.19 -14.83 -0.27
C ASN A 275 -8.13 -13.39 -0.81
N ILE A 276 -9.27 -12.82 -1.23
CA ILE A 276 -9.34 -11.43 -1.67
C ILE A 276 -9.16 -10.47 -0.47
N LEU A 277 -9.78 -10.73 0.68
CA LEU A 277 -9.61 -9.91 1.89
C LEU A 277 -8.14 -9.84 2.34
N LEU A 278 -7.44 -10.98 2.28
CA LEU A 278 -6.02 -11.14 2.67
C LEU A 278 -5.04 -10.78 1.55
N SER A 279 -5.53 -10.42 0.37
CA SER A 279 -4.69 -10.07 -0.78
C SER A 279 -3.84 -8.82 -0.50
N PRO A 280 -2.71 -8.65 -1.22
CA PRO A 280 -1.92 -7.42 -1.16
C PRO A 280 -2.74 -6.15 -1.47
N GLU A 281 -3.77 -6.26 -2.31
CA GLU A 281 -4.69 -5.19 -2.65
C GLU A 281 -5.61 -4.81 -1.47
N SER A 282 -5.94 -5.78 -0.61
CA SER A 282 -6.78 -5.64 0.59
C SER A 282 -7.99 -4.72 0.38
N PRO A 283 -8.90 -5.03 -0.56
CA PRO A 283 -10.06 -4.20 -0.87
C PRO A 283 -11.16 -4.33 0.20
N ILE A 284 -12.20 -3.50 0.08
CA ILE A 284 -13.49 -3.76 0.70
C ILE A 284 -14.17 -4.89 -0.10
N VAL A 285 -14.53 -5.98 0.56
CA VAL A 285 -15.27 -7.10 -0.03
C VAL A 285 -16.72 -7.05 0.43
N LEU A 286 -17.66 -7.12 -0.52
CA LEU A 286 -19.08 -7.21 -0.21
C LEU A 286 -19.46 -8.66 0.14
N LEU A 287 -19.73 -8.90 1.42
CA LEU A 287 -20.04 -10.21 1.98
C LEU A 287 -21.50 -10.30 2.41
N GLN A 288 -22.10 -11.48 2.24
CA GLN A 288 -23.49 -11.70 2.64
C GLN A 288 -23.61 -11.82 4.17
N LYS A 289 -24.51 -11.05 4.77
CA LYS A 289 -24.83 -11.14 6.20
C LYS A 289 -25.45 -12.50 6.54
N ILE A 290 -25.11 -13.00 7.72
CA ILE A 290 -25.84 -14.09 8.35
C ILE A 290 -27.16 -13.51 8.90
N ASN A 291 -28.29 -13.95 8.35
CA ASN A 291 -29.62 -13.59 8.85
C ASN A 291 -29.98 -14.49 10.05
N GLY A 292 -30.52 -13.91 11.13
CA GLY A 292 -31.20 -14.59 12.24
C GLY A 292 -30.63 -15.94 12.71
N GLY A 293 -29.90 -15.95 13.82
CA GLY A 293 -29.53 -17.18 14.51
C GLY A 293 -28.91 -16.90 15.88
N GLU A 294 -29.19 -17.78 16.84
CA GLU A 294 -28.68 -17.78 18.23
C GLU A 294 -27.14 -17.84 18.34
N ASN A 295 -26.43 -17.93 17.21
CA ASN A 295 -24.97 -18.07 17.10
C ASN A 295 -24.21 -16.78 16.72
N LYS A 296 -24.86 -15.60 16.67
CA LYS A 296 -24.12 -14.33 16.50
C LYS A 296 -23.41 -13.97 17.81
N THR A 297 -22.10 -14.19 17.87
CA THR A 297 -21.26 -13.78 19.02
C THR A 297 -20.83 -12.32 18.98
N LEU A 298 -20.92 -11.67 17.81
CA LEU A 298 -20.55 -10.28 17.59
C LEU A 298 -21.76 -9.48 17.12
N TYR A 299 -22.11 -8.44 17.88
CA TYR A 299 -23.13 -7.47 17.48
C TYR A 299 -22.50 -6.35 16.65
N ILE A 300 -23.17 -5.95 15.57
CA ILE A 300 -22.94 -4.69 14.86
C ILE A 300 -24.29 -4.02 14.62
N SER A 301 -24.30 -2.69 14.53
CA SER A 301 -25.52 -1.92 14.30
C SER A 301 -26.14 -2.26 12.94
N ASP A 302 -27.45 -2.54 12.92
CA ASP A 302 -28.20 -2.74 11.66
C ASP A 302 -28.21 -1.46 10.80
N LEU A 303 -27.97 -0.30 11.42
CA LEU A 303 -27.84 0.98 10.76
C LEU A 303 -26.57 1.11 9.92
N ILE A 304 -25.63 0.15 9.96
CA ILE A 304 -24.47 0.15 9.08
C ILE A 304 -24.86 -0.05 7.61
N ALA A 305 -25.81 -0.94 7.36
CA ALA A 305 -26.30 -1.27 6.02
C ALA A 305 -27.79 -1.60 6.10
N PRO A 306 -28.64 -0.58 6.31
CA PRO A 306 -30.07 -0.77 6.51
C PRO A 306 -30.70 -1.42 5.28
N ASN A 307 -31.52 -2.44 5.50
CA ASN A 307 -32.24 -3.20 4.45
C ASN A 307 -31.36 -3.79 3.32
N ASN A 308 -30.04 -3.86 3.52
CA ASN A 308 -29.12 -4.43 2.55
C ASN A 308 -28.62 -5.78 3.07
N PRO A 309 -28.72 -6.89 2.33
CA PRO A 309 -28.23 -8.20 2.78
C PRO A 309 -26.70 -8.31 2.77
N TYR A 310 -25.97 -7.35 2.21
CA TYR A 310 -24.52 -7.34 2.13
C TYR A 310 -23.88 -6.31 3.07
N LEU A 311 -22.67 -6.62 3.54
CA LEU A 311 -21.79 -5.70 4.25
C LEU A 311 -20.48 -5.52 3.49
N GLY A 312 -19.99 -4.29 3.43
CA GLY A 312 -18.63 -4.02 2.98
C GLY A 312 -17.66 -4.27 4.12
N ALA A 313 -16.92 -5.37 4.05
CA ALA A 313 -15.90 -5.73 5.04
C ALA A 313 -14.50 -5.46 4.47
N MET A 314 -13.62 -4.89 5.28
CA MET A 314 -12.20 -4.75 4.96
C MET A 314 -11.34 -5.13 6.18
N LEU A 315 -10.09 -5.48 5.91
CA LEU A 315 -9.10 -5.79 6.94
C LEU A 315 -8.09 -4.65 7.10
N PRO A 316 -7.32 -4.62 8.20
CA PRO A 316 -6.29 -3.62 8.38
C PRO A 316 -5.21 -3.85 7.33
N TYR A 317 -4.88 -2.79 6.59
CA TYR A 317 -3.96 -2.88 5.45
C TYR A 317 -2.69 -2.02 5.61
N THR A 318 -2.65 -1.11 6.58
CA THR A 318 -1.45 -0.33 6.94
C THR A 318 -1.00 -0.69 8.35
N PRO A 319 0.27 -0.48 8.72
CA PRO A 319 0.72 -0.71 10.09
C PRO A 319 -0.09 0.12 11.09
N LEU A 320 -0.46 1.36 10.73
CA LEU A 320 -1.35 2.19 11.53
C LEU A 320 -2.71 1.51 11.79
N HIS A 321 -3.36 0.97 10.76
CA HIS A 321 -4.62 0.25 10.92
C HIS A 321 -4.45 -1.00 11.79
N HIS A 322 -3.38 -1.79 11.59
CA HIS A 322 -3.12 -2.95 12.42
C HIS A 322 -2.96 -2.59 13.90
N ILE A 323 -2.21 -1.52 14.20
CA ILE A 323 -2.01 -1.07 15.59
C ILE A 323 -3.34 -0.58 16.17
N ILE A 324 -4.10 0.27 15.46
CA ILE A 324 -5.42 0.75 15.91
C ILE A 324 -6.36 -0.43 16.20
N MET A 325 -6.45 -1.40 15.29
CA MET A 325 -7.37 -2.53 15.43
C MET A 325 -6.93 -3.54 16.49
N ARG A 326 -5.62 -3.67 16.76
CA ARG A 326 -5.11 -4.43 17.91
C ARG A 326 -5.62 -3.81 19.22
N GLU A 327 -5.53 -2.49 19.36
CA GLU A 327 -5.97 -1.80 20.58
C GLU A 327 -7.50 -1.81 20.71
N LEU A 328 -8.25 -1.57 19.63
CA LEU A 328 -9.71 -1.60 19.67
C LEU A 328 -10.26 -3.00 19.95
N ASN A 329 -9.79 -3.99 19.19
CA ASN A 329 -10.27 -5.38 19.21
C ASN A 329 -11.79 -5.54 18.95
N PHE A 330 -12.38 -4.63 18.16
CA PHE A 330 -13.75 -4.75 17.68
C PHE A 330 -13.92 -4.03 16.32
N PRO A 331 -14.97 -4.35 15.53
CA PRO A 331 -15.17 -3.72 14.23
C PRO A 331 -15.56 -2.24 14.34
N VAL A 332 -15.01 -1.42 13.46
CA VAL A 332 -15.33 0.01 13.36
C VAL A 332 -15.77 0.36 11.96
N VAL A 333 -16.63 1.37 11.84
CA VAL A 333 -16.87 2.04 10.56
C VAL A 333 -15.54 2.59 10.07
N ALA A 334 -15.25 2.45 8.78
CA ALA A 334 -14.12 3.09 8.12
C ALA A 334 -14.60 3.59 6.75
N THR A 335 -15.15 4.80 6.72
CA THR A 335 -15.66 5.43 5.50
C THR A 335 -14.76 6.58 5.08
N SER A 336 -14.79 6.97 3.80
CA SER A 336 -14.01 8.10 3.28
C SER A 336 -14.25 9.39 4.08
N GLY A 337 -13.18 10.12 4.39
CA GLY A 337 -13.21 11.39 5.10
C GLY A 337 -13.43 12.54 4.13
N ASN A 338 -14.67 12.72 3.73
CA ASN A 338 -15.13 13.83 2.88
C ASN A 338 -16.58 14.19 3.23
N LEU A 339 -16.95 15.43 2.93
CA LEU A 339 -18.34 15.85 2.77
C LEU A 339 -18.92 15.13 1.54
N SER A 340 -20.22 14.79 1.55
CA SER A 340 -20.83 13.98 0.49
C SER A 340 -20.47 14.50 -0.91
N ASP A 341 -20.09 13.58 -1.81
CA ASP A 341 -19.77 13.84 -3.22
C ASP A 341 -18.47 14.63 -3.50
N GLU A 342 -17.71 15.01 -2.47
CA GLU A 342 -16.34 15.52 -2.64
C GLU A 342 -15.28 14.39 -2.68
N PRO A 343 -14.10 14.64 -3.28
CA PRO A 343 -12.94 13.77 -3.13
C PRO A 343 -12.54 13.62 -1.64
N ILE A 344 -11.93 12.48 -1.31
CA ILE A 344 -11.36 12.24 0.02
C ILE A 344 -10.27 13.28 0.34
N CYS A 345 -10.33 13.87 1.54
CA CYS A 345 -9.29 14.80 1.99
C CYS A 345 -7.94 14.07 2.07
N ILE A 346 -6.85 14.77 1.76
CA ILE A 346 -5.48 14.23 1.83
C ILE A 346 -4.53 15.13 2.65
N ASP A 347 -4.85 16.41 2.75
CA ASP A 347 -4.11 17.40 3.50
C ASP A 347 -4.65 17.53 4.95
N ASN A 348 -3.77 17.85 5.90
CA ASN A 348 -4.15 17.95 7.32
C ASN A 348 -5.04 19.15 7.59
N ASP A 349 -4.72 20.31 7.00
CA ASP A 349 -5.45 21.55 7.22
C ASP A 349 -6.80 21.50 6.49
N GLU A 350 -6.82 20.93 5.28
CA GLU A 350 -8.07 20.64 4.57
C GLU A 350 -8.99 19.74 5.40
N ALA A 351 -8.46 18.65 5.96
CA ALA A 351 -9.25 17.72 6.76
C ALA A 351 -9.81 18.38 8.03
N LEU A 352 -9.02 19.19 8.72
CA LEU A 352 -9.48 19.92 9.90
C LEU A 352 -10.64 20.86 9.55
N ASN A 353 -10.49 21.64 8.47
CA ASN A 353 -11.50 22.60 8.01
C ASN A 353 -12.80 21.93 7.54
N LYS A 354 -12.70 20.86 6.74
CA LYS A 354 -13.87 20.21 6.12
C LYS A 354 -14.55 19.20 7.04
N LEU A 355 -13.79 18.49 7.87
CA LEU A 355 -14.30 17.39 8.69
C LEU A 355 -14.54 17.80 10.15
N GLY A 356 -14.20 19.04 10.54
CA GLY A 356 -14.36 19.51 11.93
C GLY A 356 -15.81 19.51 12.44
N ASN A 357 -16.80 19.58 11.54
CA ASN A 357 -18.22 19.43 11.87
C ASN A 357 -18.70 17.97 11.92
N ILE A 358 -17.85 17.03 11.51
CA ILE A 358 -18.17 15.59 11.43
C ILE A 358 -17.44 14.82 12.52
N ALA A 359 -16.11 14.92 12.54
CA ALA A 359 -15.25 14.24 13.49
C ALA A 359 -15.14 15.02 14.80
N ASP A 360 -15.11 14.32 15.92
CA ASP A 360 -14.85 14.87 17.24
C ASP A 360 -13.34 14.94 17.54
N ILE A 361 -12.52 14.16 16.83
CA ILE A 361 -11.06 14.09 17.03
C ILE A 361 -10.33 13.69 15.74
N PHE A 362 -9.06 14.08 15.61
CA PHE A 362 -8.25 13.83 14.42
C PHE A 362 -6.94 13.12 14.78
N LEU A 363 -6.68 11.98 14.13
CA LEU A 363 -5.34 11.37 14.12
C LEU A 363 -4.64 11.71 12.80
N PHE A 364 -3.69 12.62 12.88
CA PHE A 364 -2.89 13.09 11.76
C PHE A 364 -1.53 12.39 11.69
N HIS A 365 -0.84 12.58 10.57
CA HIS A 365 0.59 12.33 10.47
C HIS A 365 1.28 13.30 9.53
N ASN A 366 2.59 13.44 9.69
CA ASN A 366 3.41 14.38 8.93
C ASN A 366 3.98 13.84 7.61
N ARG A 367 3.57 12.64 7.15
CA ARG A 367 3.81 12.21 5.76
C ARG A 367 2.71 12.75 4.85
N ASP A 368 3.10 13.49 3.83
CA ASP A 368 2.14 13.98 2.84
C ASP A 368 1.61 12.83 1.98
N ILE A 369 0.34 12.96 1.59
CA ILE A 369 -0.32 12.11 0.60
C ILE A 369 -0.36 12.94 -0.68
N LYS A 370 0.38 12.51 -1.70
CA LYS A 370 0.49 13.28 -2.95
C LYS A 370 -0.71 13.11 -3.85
N ARG A 371 -1.32 11.93 -3.83
CA ARG A 371 -2.52 11.60 -4.60
C ARG A 371 -3.53 10.91 -3.72
N HIS A 372 -4.77 11.35 -3.81
CA HIS A 372 -5.86 10.67 -3.15
C HIS A 372 -6.08 9.29 -3.78
N VAL A 373 -6.41 8.31 -2.96
CA VAL A 373 -6.72 6.95 -3.40
C VAL A 373 -7.80 6.38 -2.49
N ASP A 374 -9.01 6.24 -3.03
CA ASP A 374 -10.11 5.55 -2.34
C ASP A 374 -9.81 4.06 -2.14
N ASP A 375 -10.51 3.44 -1.19
CA ASP A 375 -10.52 1.99 -1.06
C ASP A 375 -11.27 1.34 -2.24
N SER A 376 -10.66 0.30 -2.83
CA SER A 376 -11.33 -0.51 -3.85
C SER A 376 -12.48 -1.30 -3.26
N ILE A 377 -13.49 -1.59 -4.07
CA ILE A 377 -14.66 -2.39 -3.66
C ILE A 377 -14.80 -3.55 -4.64
N VAL A 378 -14.90 -4.75 -4.09
CA VAL A 378 -14.96 -6.01 -4.82
C VAL A 378 -16.14 -6.84 -4.34
N ARG A 379 -16.69 -7.65 -5.23
CA ARG A 379 -17.67 -8.67 -4.92
C ARG A 379 -17.34 -9.95 -5.66
N VAL A 380 -17.57 -11.10 -5.04
CA VAL A 380 -17.49 -12.38 -5.74
C VAL A 380 -18.86 -12.75 -6.30
N ILE A 381 -18.94 -13.02 -7.61
CA ILE A 381 -20.16 -13.44 -8.30
C ILE A 381 -19.85 -14.68 -9.12
N MET A 382 -20.61 -15.77 -8.91
CA MET A 382 -20.40 -17.07 -9.57
C MET A 382 -18.94 -17.54 -9.50
N GLY A 383 -18.34 -17.37 -8.32
CA GLY A 383 -16.95 -17.75 -8.07
C GLY A 383 -15.91 -16.90 -8.79
N ARG A 384 -16.26 -15.74 -9.36
CA ARG A 384 -15.32 -14.79 -10.00
C ARG A 384 -15.30 -13.46 -9.28
N GLU A 385 -14.13 -12.84 -9.27
CA GLU A 385 -13.93 -11.50 -8.72
C GLU A 385 -14.51 -10.44 -9.67
N LEU A 386 -15.39 -9.59 -9.15
CA LEU A 386 -15.91 -8.41 -9.84
C LEU A 386 -15.51 -7.15 -9.07
N ILE A 387 -14.68 -6.32 -9.69
CA ILE A 387 -14.27 -5.03 -9.14
C ILE A 387 -15.37 -4.00 -9.42
N LEU A 388 -16.04 -3.54 -8.36
CA LEU A 388 -17.09 -2.51 -8.43
C LEU A 388 -16.49 -1.09 -8.38
N ARG A 389 -15.38 -0.95 -7.65
CA ARG A 389 -14.58 0.29 -7.61
C ARG A 389 -13.12 -0.09 -7.70
N ARG A 390 -12.45 0.35 -8.77
CA ARG A 390 -11.03 0.12 -9.01
C ARG A 390 -10.21 1.33 -8.54
N ALA A 391 -9.67 1.25 -7.34
CA ALA A 391 -8.87 2.32 -6.70
C ALA A 391 -7.63 1.71 -6.01
N ARG A 392 -7.45 1.87 -4.68
CA ARG A 392 -6.28 1.35 -3.94
C ARG A 392 -6.05 -0.15 -4.19
N GLY A 393 -4.80 -0.55 -4.33
CA GLY A 393 -4.41 -1.94 -4.62
C GLY A 393 -4.42 -2.28 -6.11
N TYR A 394 -5.29 -1.66 -6.92
CA TYR A 394 -5.42 -2.00 -8.34
C TYR A 394 -4.92 -0.89 -9.26
N ALA A 395 -5.38 0.34 -9.03
CA ALA A 395 -4.92 1.52 -9.77
C ALA A 395 -3.53 1.95 -9.27
N PRO A 396 -2.60 2.33 -10.15
CA PRO A 396 -2.81 2.73 -11.55
C PRO A 396 -2.34 1.70 -12.58
N LEU A 397 -2.35 0.39 -12.27
CA LEU A 397 -1.90 -0.61 -13.24
C LEU A 397 -2.72 -0.51 -14.55
N PRO A 398 -2.10 -0.70 -15.73
CA PRO A 398 -2.84 -0.72 -16.98
C PRO A 398 -3.73 -1.97 -17.09
N LEU A 399 -4.75 -1.89 -17.93
CA LEU A 399 -5.49 -3.07 -18.40
C LEU A 399 -4.99 -3.40 -19.80
N GLU A 400 -4.71 -4.68 -20.05
CA GLU A 400 -4.36 -5.14 -21.39
C GLU A 400 -5.61 -5.11 -22.29
N PHE A 401 -5.50 -4.42 -23.42
CA PHE A 401 -6.54 -4.41 -24.43
C PHE A 401 -6.12 -5.29 -25.61
N ASN A 402 -6.72 -6.47 -25.73
CA ASN A 402 -6.51 -7.40 -26.85
C ASN A 402 -7.41 -7.05 -28.05
N GLY A 403 -7.43 -5.77 -28.45
CA GLY A 403 -8.05 -5.34 -29.70
C GLY A 403 -7.09 -5.53 -30.87
N LYS A 404 -7.56 -6.10 -31.98
CA LYS A 404 -6.83 -5.96 -33.26
C LYS A 404 -6.62 -4.47 -33.51
N LYS A 405 -5.37 -4.02 -33.60
CA LYS A 405 -5.08 -2.71 -34.18
C LYS A 405 -5.60 -2.76 -35.62
N ASN A 406 -6.76 -2.17 -35.89
CA ASN A 406 -7.01 -1.65 -37.22
C ASN A 406 -6.04 -0.49 -37.39
N ILE A 407 -4.86 -0.81 -37.93
CA ILE A 407 -4.01 0.18 -38.55
C ILE A 407 -4.70 0.50 -39.87
N ASP A 408 -5.72 1.35 -39.81
CA ASP A 408 -6.11 2.11 -40.98
C ASP A 408 -5.05 3.21 -41.11
N ASN A 409 -4.01 2.88 -41.90
CA ASN A 409 -3.19 3.89 -42.53
C ASN A 409 -4.08 4.54 -43.59
N ASP A 410 -4.47 5.79 -43.35
CA ASP A 410 -4.78 6.76 -44.40
C ASP A 410 -3.92 8.02 -44.17
#